data_AF-X8GSI7-F1
#
_entry.id   AF-X8GSI7-F1
#
_cell.length_a   1.000
_cell.length_b   1.000
_cell.length_c   1.000
_cell.angle_alpha   90.00
_cell.angle_beta   90.00
_cell.angle_gamma   90.00
#
_symmetry.space_group_name_H-M   'P 1'
#
loop_
_entity.id
_entity.type
_entity.pdbx_description
1 polymer ?
#
loop_
_entity_poly.entity_id
_entity_poly.type
_entity_poly.pdbx_seq_one_letter_code
_entity_poly.pdbx_strand_id
1 'polypeptide(L)'
;MKRHKNILARSFAWVMALAMVGGLLLPGVRTVEAAENVTQAVDIDADLKLGSDTGNNTITVQKTDNMDFVGVINAKTIKDQMAQIEANYHTDADKIALSNLKTGFTAKITLPNELTFASKDAVLDGANGSFKIESVTGDDHSATVTFRLVNDDQIDTFAKLKAAVNKVDDELKVTFKTAKFNGNAQANTDYEVTGSISGNLTATATNKVSGKQINFNLIWNGKQTEAGKSVHNPSQIALSVRYAESTEQVFHADVKLPGDILVGDETEHNQVYEVAEGSKVAFT
;
A
#
# COMPACT_ATOMS: atom_id res chain seq x y z
N MET A 1 18.12 -23.47 23.65
CA MET A 1 18.97 -22.46 22.98
C MET A 1 19.35 -22.94 21.58
N LYS A 2 18.56 -22.58 20.56
CA LYS A 2 18.88 -22.84 19.15
C LYS A 2 19.21 -21.49 18.50
N ARG A 3 20.42 -21.41 17.95
CA ARG A 3 20.97 -20.25 17.24
C ARG A 3 20.15 -19.99 15.98
N HIS A 4 19.43 -18.88 15.91
CA HIS A 4 18.96 -18.34 14.63
C HIS A 4 20.11 -17.59 13.98
N LYS A 5 20.59 -18.14 12.86
CA LYS A 5 21.53 -17.48 11.97
C LYS A 5 20.76 -16.39 11.22
N ASN A 6 21.21 -15.15 11.34
CA ASN A 6 20.76 -14.04 10.52
C ASN A 6 20.99 -14.37 9.03
N ILE A 7 19.92 -14.51 8.27
CA ILE A 7 19.93 -14.59 6.81
C ILE A 7 19.38 -13.25 6.30
N LEU A 8 20.16 -12.19 6.41
CA LEU A 8 19.94 -10.90 5.75
C LEU A 8 21.31 -10.31 5.43
N ALA A 9 22.05 -10.99 4.57
CA ALA A 9 23.31 -10.51 4.02
C ALA A 9 23.60 -11.27 2.72
N ARG A 10 22.75 -11.10 1.71
CA ARG A 10 23.09 -11.54 0.36
C ARG A 10 22.71 -10.45 -0.64
N SER A 11 23.76 -9.97 -1.31
CA SER A 11 23.74 -9.29 -2.61
C SER A 11 23.64 -7.77 -2.62
N PHE A 12 24.64 -7.06 -2.07
CA PHE A 12 24.97 -5.68 -2.47
C PHE A 12 26.49 -5.50 -2.60
N ALA A 13 27.14 -6.38 -3.36
CA ALA A 13 28.51 -6.19 -3.81
C ALA A 13 28.49 -6.11 -5.33
N TRP A 14 28.17 -4.93 -5.87
CA TRP A 14 28.49 -4.60 -7.25
C TRP A 14 29.59 -3.55 -7.27
N VAL A 15 30.64 -3.91 -8.00
CA VAL A 15 31.89 -3.19 -8.19
C VAL A 15 31.61 -1.90 -8.96
N MET A 16 31.80 -0.75 -8.33
CA MET A 16 32.05 0.49 -9.07
C MET A 16 33.51 0.46 -9.52
N ALA A 17 33.73 0.10 -10.78
CA ALA A 17 35.04 0.29 -11.41
C ALA A 17 35.22 1.79 -11.64
N LEU A 18 36.02 2.43 -10.77
CA LEU A 18 36.48 3.79 -10.97
C LEU A 18 37.43 3.80 -12.19
N ALA A 19 36.94 4.23 -13.35
CA ALA A 19 37.81 4.47 -14.51
C ALA A 19 38.67 5.71 -14.21
N MET A 20 39.87 5.51 -13.66
CA MET A 20 40.88 6.57 -13.60
C MET A 20 41.38 6.84 -15.01
N VAL A 21 40.88 7.90 -15.65
CA VAL A 21 41.46 8.42 -16.90
C VAL A 21 42.75 9.16 -16.52
N GLY A 22 43.87 8.43 -16.51
CA GLY A 22 45.20 9.00 -16.37
C GLY A 22 45.61 9.79 -17.61
N GLY A 23 45.21 11.07 -17.66
CA GLY A 23 45.67 12.02 -18.66
C GLY A 23 46.92 12.75 -18.20
N LEU A 24 48.02 12.59 -18.94
CA LEU A 24 49.28 13.31 -18.78
C LEU A 24 49.03 14.83 -18.85
N LEU A 25 49.19 15.55 -17.73
CA LEU A 25 48.92 16.98 -17.61
C LEU A 25 49.99 17.83 -18.32
N LEU A 26 49.58 18.52 -19.39
CA LEU A 26 50.26 19.71 -19.89
C LEU A 26 49.93 20.90 -18.96
N PRO A 27 50.90 21.70 -18.49
CA PRO A 27 50.62 22.86 -17.66
C PRO A 27 49.84 23.91 -18.46
N GLY A 28 48.57 24.13 -18.09
CA GLY A 28 47.72 25.19 -18.63
C GLY A 28 46.37 24.74 -19.20
N VAL A 29 46.10 23.44 -19.33
CA VAL A 29 44.79 22.94 -19.78
C VAL A 29 44.02 22.42 -18.56
N ARG A 30 42.94 23.10 -18.18
CA ARG A 30 41.92 22.50 -17.31
C ARG A 30 41.17 21.48 -18.14
N THR A 31 41.51 20.20 -18.02
CA THR A 31 40.66 19.12 -18.51
C THR A 31 39.37 19.15 -17.69
N VAL A 32 38.27 19.54 -18.31
CA VAL A 32 36.94 19.28 -17.74
C VAL A 32 36.75 17.78 -17.83
N GLU A 33 36.94 17.07 -16.70
CA GLU A 33 36.59 15.65 -16.63
C GLU A 33 35.12 15.50 -17.03
N ALA A 34 34.84 14.62 -17.99
CA ALA A 34 33.48 14.34 -18.40
C ALA A 34 32.68 13.81 -17.20
N ALA A 35 31.44 14.29 -17.02
CA ALA A 35 30.60 13.86 -15.92
C ALA A 35 30.40 12.33 -15.95
N GLU A 36 30.59 11.69 -14.81
CA GLU A 36 30.36 10.25 -14.64
C GLU A 36 28.85 9.98 -14.67
N ASN A 37 28.39 8.89 -15.29
CA ASN A 37 26.96 8.52 -15.29
C ASN A 37 26.75 7.23 -14.51
N VAL A 38 25.82 7.24 -13.57
CA VAL A 38 25.56 6.14 -12.64
C VAL A 38 24.08 5.79 -12.70
N THR A 39 23.79 4.60 -13.21
CA THR A 39 22.45 4.01 -13.15
C THR A 39 22.43 2.85 -12.17
N GLN A 40 21.50 2.85 -11.22
CA GLN A 40 21.35 1.78 -10.24
C GLN A 40 19.88 1.42 -10.09
N ALA A 41 19.57 0.12 -10.18
CA ALA A 41 18.25 -0.42 -9.90
C ALA A 41 18.30 -1.26 -8.62
N VAL A 42 17.37 -1.02 -7.70
CA VAL A 42 17.33 -1.64 -6.38
C VAL A 42 15.92 -2.16 -6.10
N ASP A 43 15.82 -3.41 -5.65
CA ASP A 43 14.57 -3.93 -5.10
C ASP A 43 14.33 -3.29 -3.72
N ILE A 44 13.12 -2.78 -3.52
CA ILE A 44 12.66 -2.28 -2.22
C ILE A 44 11.58 -3.21 -1.69
N ASP A 45 11.71 -3.59 -0.43
CA ASP A 45 10.69 -4.36 0.26
C ASP A 45 9.38 -3.55 0.29
N ALA A 46 8.30 -4.15 -0.19
CA ALA A 46 6.99 -3.53 -0.27
C ALA A 46 5.87 -4.56 -0.14
N ASP A 47 4.95 -4.38 0.80
CA ASP A 47 3.84 -5.30 1.04
C ASP A 47 2.49 -4.65 0.74
N LEU A 48 1.49 -5.48 0.42
CA LEU A 48 0.09 -5.08 0.40
C LEU A 48 -0.59 -5.61 1.66
N LYS A 49 -1.31 -4.74 2.36
CA LYS A 49 -1.99 -5.08 3.62
C LYS A 49 -3.48 -4.75 3.55
N LEU A 50 -4.25 -5.50 4.33
CA LEU A 50 -5.63 -5.16 4.70
C LEU A 50 -5.71 -5.16 6.23
N GLY A 51 -5.94 -3.98 6.82
CA GLY A 51 -5.77 -3.79 8.26
C GLY A 51 -4.31 -4.06 8.68
N SER A 52 -4.10 -4.99 9.62
CA SER A 52 -2.76 -5.40 10.07
C SER A 52 -2.18 -6.60 9.32
N ASP A 53 -2.96 -7.25 8.45
CA ASP A 53 -2.60 -8.51 7.81
C ASP A 53 -1.92 -8.26 6.45
N THR A 54 -0.83 -8.98 6.18
CA THR A 54 -0.04 -8.94 4.94
C THR A 54 -0.56 -9.88 3.85
N GLY A 55 -1.61 -10.66 4.11
CA GLY A 55 -2.27 -11.46 3.10
C GLY A 55 -1.55 -12.74 2.72
N ASN A 56 -0.70 -13.28 3.61
CA ASN A 56 0.00 -14.55 3.36
C ASN A 56 -1.00 -15.65 3.03
N ASN A 57 -2.09 -15.71 3.78
CA ASN A 57 -3.25 -16.53 3.50
C ASN A 57 -4.44 -15.62 3.15
N THR A 58 -5.47 -16.20 2.56
CA THR A 58 -6.69 -15.46 2.24
C THR A 58 -7.34 -14.88 3.49
N ILE A 59 -7.60 -13.57 3.47
CA ILE A 59 -8.25 -12.84 4.55
C ILE A 59 -9.76 -12.98 4.40
N THR A 60 -10.45 -13.39 5.46
CA THR A 60 -11.92 -13.46 5.47
C THR A 60 -12.50 -12.19 6.07
N VAL A 61 -13.37 -11.51 5.33
CA VAL A 61 -14.09 -10.31 5.76
C VAL A 61 -15.60 -10.48 5.53
N GLN A 62 -16.44 -9.57 6.04
CA GLN A 62 -17.86 -9.60 5.74
C GLN A 62 -18.13 -9.12 4.32
N LYS A 63 -19.20 -9.63 3.69
CA LYS A 63 -19.58 -9.22 2.33
C LYS A 63 -19.79 -7.70 2.21
N THR A 64 -20.30 -7.07 3.27
CA THR A 64 -20.61 -5.64 3.31
C THR A 64 -19.45 -4.77 3.79
N ASP A 65 -18.29 -5.35 4.13
CA ASP A 65 -17.15 -4.59 4.63
C ASP A 65 -16.55 -3.66 3.58
N ASN A 66 -16.11 -2.51 4.07
CA ASN A 66 -15.25 -1.60 3.35
C ASN A 66 -13.81 -2.07 3.49
N MET A 67 -13.10 -2.22 2.37
CA MET A 67 -11.69 -2.62 2.37
C MET A 67 -10.80 -1.47 1.93
N ASP A 68 -10.00 -0.96 2.87
CA ASP A 68 -8.94 0.01 2.58
C ASP A 68 -7.62 -0.76 2.45
N PHE A 69 -7.13 -0.91 1.22
CA PHE A 69 -5.88 -1.61 0.95
C PHE A 69 -4.69 -0.67 1.14
N VAL A 70 -3.65 -1.15 1.83
CA VAL A 70 -2.48 -0.34 2.18
C VAL A 70 -1.23 -0.95 1.56
N GLY A 71 -0.62 -0.23 0.62
CA GLY A 71 0.73 -0.51 0.17
C GLY A 71 1.74 0.05 1.18
N VAL A 72 2.58 -0.80 1.76
CA VAL A 72 3.63 -0.42 2.71
C VAL A 72 4.97 -0.55 2.03
N ILE A 73 5.79 0.51 2.05
CA ILE A 73 7.08 0.60 1.38
C ILE A 73 8.16 0.77 2.43
N ASN A 74 9.20 -0.07 2.42
CA ASN A 74 10.35 0.05 3.30
C ASN A 74 11.29 1.17 2.79
N ALA A 75 11.05 2.39 3.24
CA ALA A 75 11.83 3.57 2.87
C ALA A 75 13.26 3.52 3.42
N LYS A 76 13.56 2.64 4.39
CA LYS A 76 14.92 2.47 4.92
C LYS A 76 15.93 2.09 3.83
N THR A 77 15.53 1.27 2.85
CA THR A 77 16.41 0.90 1.73
C THR A 77 16.88 2.14 0.94
N ILE A 78 15.99 3.13 0.75
CA ILE A 78 16.32 4.39 0.08
C ILE A 78 17.26 5.23 0.96
N LYS A 79 16.98 5.32 2.27
CA LYS A 79 17.85 6.04 3.24
C LYS A 79 19.26 5.46 3.26
N ASP A 80 19.37 4.13 3.31
CA ASP A 80 20.65 3.42 3.34
C ASP A 80 21.42 3.65 2.02
N GLN A 81 20.74 3.59 0.87
CA GLN A 81 21.37 3.88 -0.43
C GLN A 81 21.88 5.33 -0.51
N MET A 82 21.12 6.31 0.00
CA MET A 82 21.58 7.70 0.06
C MET A 82 22.84 7.84 0.92
N ALA A 83 22.88 7.20 2.10
CA ALA A 83 24.05 7.23 2.97
C ALA A 83 25.29 6.57 2.31
N GLN A 84 25.10 5.49 1.56
CA GLN A 84 26.17 4.85 0.79
C GLN A 84 26.71 5.75 -0.32
N ILE A 85 25.84 6.45 -1.06
CA ILE A 85 26.25 7.41 -2.09
C ILE A 85 27.09 8.52 -1.46
N GLU A 86 26.66 9.09 -0.33
CA GLU A 86 27.41 10.13 0.39
C GLU A 86 28.82 9.69 0.78
N ALA A 87 28.94 8.46 1.32
CA ALA A 87 30.22 7.91 1.75
C ALA A 87 31.25 7.82 0.59
N ASN A 88 30.77 7.59 -0.63
CA ASN A 88 31.61 7.49 -1.84
C ASN A 88 32.14 8.85 -2.34
N TYR A 89 31.58 9.98 -1.90
CA TYR A 89 32.06 11.31 -2.28
C TYR A 89 33.21 11.84 -1.42
N HIS A 90 33.48 11.19 -0.28
CA HIS A 90 34.53 11.57 0.67
C HIS A 90 34.53 13.08 1.03
N THR A 91 33.35 13.70 1.05
CA THR A 91 33.15 15.11 1.39
C THR A 91 31.82 15.32 2.12
N ASP A 92 31.67 16.46 2.78
CA ASP A 92 30.44 16.79 3.51
C ASP A 92 29.27 17.00 2.53
N ALA A 93 28.06 16.56 2.90
CA ALA A 93 26.86 16.66 2.08
C ALA A 93 26.55 18.07 1.56
N ASP A 94 26.86 19.13 2.33
CA ASP A 94 26.64 20.53 1.94
C ASP A 94 27.57 21.01 0.81
N LYS A 95 28.71 20.31 0.63
CA LYS A 95 29.68 20.56 -0.43
C LYS A 95 29.31 19.87 -1.74
N ILE A 96 28.22 19.11 -1.77
CA ILE A 96 27.70 18.47 -2.97
C ILE A 96 26.48 19.28 -3.44
N ALA A 97 26.66 20.06 -4.52
CA ALA A 97 25.54 20.72 -5.18
C ALA A 97 24.71 19.69 -5.95
N LEU A 98 23.38 19.87 -5.95
CA LEU A 98 22.46 19.11 -6.79
C LEU A 98 21.83 20.03 -7.82
N SER A 99 21.68 19.52 -9.04
CA SER A 99 20.93 20.16 -10.11
C SER A 99 20.15 19.10 -10.89
N ASN A 100 19.16 19.52 -11.66
CA ASN A 100 18.30 18.63 -12.45
C ASN A 100 17.65 17.51 -11.61
N LEU A 101 17.36 17.79 -10.33
CA LEU A 101 16.69 16.85 -9.46
C LEU A 101 15.28 16.60 -10.00
N LYS A 102 14.96 15.33 -10.23
CA LYS A 102 13.59 14.87 -10.49
C LYS A 102 13.36 13.62 -9.69
N THR A 103 12.20 13.55 -9.04
CA THR A 103 11.75 12.37 -8.30
C THR A 103 10.36 12.00 -8.74
N GLY A 104 10.08 10.71 -8.84
CA GLY A 104 8.73 10.21 -9.07
C GLY A 104 8.57 8.83 -8.45
N PHE A 105 7.43 8.61 -7.80
CA PHE A 105 6.99 7.30 -7.35
C PHE A 105 5.60 7.04 -7.88
N THR A 106 5.35 5.80 -8.28
CA THR A 106 4.06 5.35 -8.80
C THR A 106 3.65 4.07 -8.11
N ALA A 107 2.61 4.15 -7.29
CA ALA A 107 1.95 3.01 -6.68
C ALA A 107 0.70 2.67 -7.49
N LYS A 108 0.49 1.39 -7.82
CA LYS A 108 -0.71 0.91 -8.48
C LYS A 108 -1.32 -0.23 -7.68
N ILE A 109 -2.63 -0.29 -7.65
CA ILE A 109 -3.42 -1.43 -7.18
C ILE A 109 -4.39 -1.85 -8.28
N THR A 110 -4.60 -3.15 -8.40
CA THR A 110 -5.57 -3.76 -9.32
C THR A 110 -6.43 -4.75 -8.56
N LEU A 111 -7.74 -4.52 -8.62
CA LEU A 111 -8.78 -5.36 -8.08
C LEU A 111 -9.19 -6.42 -9.14
N PRO A 112 -9.61 -7.62 -8.72
CA PRO A 112 -10.29 -8.57 -9.58
C PRO A 112 -11.71 -8.08 -9.90
N ASN A 113 -12.37 -8.69 -10.89
CA ASN A 113 -13.68 -8.26 -11.40
C ASN A 113 -14.81 -8.28 -10.35
N GLU A 114 -14.63 -9.00 -9.25
CA GLU A 114 -15.61 -9.18 -8.18
C GLU A 114 -15.43 -8.15 -7.04
N LEU A 115 -14.39 -7.32 -7.13
CA LEU A 115 -14.14 -6.19 -6.26
C LEU A 115 -14.19 -4.89 -7.04
N THR A 116 -14.78 -3.85 -6.45
CA THR A 116 -14.86 -2.52 -7.08
C THR A 116 -14.52 -1.43 -6.08
N PHE A 117 -13.87 -0.37 -6.57
CA PHE A 117 -13.63 0.85 -5.81
C PHE A 117 -14.93 1.64 -5.62
N ALA A 118 -15.31 1.84 -4.36
CA ALA A 118 -16.39 2.72 -3.93
C ALA A 118 -15.91 4.17 -3.73
N SER A 119 -14.60 4.38 -3.58
CA SER A 119 -13.95 5.70 -3.64
C SER A 119 -12.66 5.59 -4.46
N LYS A 120 -12.22 6.72 -5.02
CA LYS A 120 -10.94 6.86 -5.74
C LYS A 120 -9.92 7.65 -4.92
N ASP A 121 -10.19 7.85 -3.64
CA ASP A 121 -9.32 8.60 -2.75
C ASP A 121 -8.09 7.75 -2.36
N ALA A 122 -6.96 8.42 -2.24
CA ALA A 122 -5.74 7.83 -1.70
C ALA A 122 -5.13 8.72 -0.63
N VAL A 123 -4.53 8.08 0.36
CA VAL A 123 -3.84 8.75 1.48
C VAL A 123 -2.39 8.31 1.48
N LEU A 124 -1.48 9.25 1.71
CA LEU A 124 -0.05 9.02 1.85
C LEU A 124 0.37 9.32 3.29
N ASP A 125 0.71 8.27 4.05
CA ASP A 125 1.11 8.34 5.45
C ASP A 125 2.60 8.00 5.62
N GLY A 126 3.23 8.58 6.64
CA GLY A 126 4.66 8.42 6.91
C GLY A 126 5.57 9.31 6.04
N ALA A 127 4.99 10.11 5.13
CA ALA A 127 5.74 11.06 4.31
C ALA A 127 6.28 12.27 5.09
N ASN A 128 5.68 12.61 6.24
CA ASN A 128 6.08 13.71 7.13
C ASN A 128 6.35 15.04 6.42
N GLY A 129 5.54 15.34 5.39
CA GLY A 129 5.63 16.55 4.57
C GLY A 129 6.76 16.57 3.54
N SER A 130 7.58 15.53 3.45
CA SER A 130 8.65 15.42 2.44
C SER A 130 8.14 15.02 1.06
N PHE A 131 7.08 14.21 1.02
CA PHE A 131 6.42 13.78 -0.21
C PHE A 131 4.97 14.24 -0.24
N LYS A 132 4.47 14.52 -1.44
CA LYS A 132 3.06 14.84 -1.71
C LYS A 132 2.52 13.96 -2.83
N ILE A 133 1.24 13.61 -2.73
CA ILE A 133 0.49 13.05 -3.85
C ILE A 133 0.38 14.10 -4.96
N GLU A 134 0.69 13.71 -6.18
CA GLU A 134 0.59 14.55 -7.37
C GLU A 134 -0.70 14.24 -8.14
N SER A 135 -1.00 12.96 -8.36
CA SER A 135 -2.25 12.54 -8.98
C SER A 135 -2.74 11.21 -8.45
N VAL A 136 -4.07 11.05 -8.46
CA VAL A 136 -4.73 9.76 -8.31
C VAL A 136 -5.59 9.54 -9.55
N THR A 137 -5.35 8.45 -10.27
CA THR A 137 -6.04 8.11 -11.52
C THR A 137 -6.45 6.65 -11.51
N GLY A 138 -7.53 6.29 -12.21
CA GLY A 138 -7.97 4.90 -12.22
C GLY A 138 -9.40 4.75 -12.73
N ASP A 139 -9.85 3.50 -12.70
CA ASP A 139 -11.22 3.08 -12.97
C ASP A 139 -11.80 2.35 -11.75
N ASP A 140 -12.86 1.57 -11.94
CA ASP A 140 -13.53 0.90 -10.83
C ASP A 140 -12.74 -0.33 -10.33
N HIS A 141 -11.71 -0.78 -11.07
CA HIS A 141 -10.90 -1.96 -10.75
C HIS A 141 -9.41 -1.65 -10.62
N SER A 142 -8.98 -0.42 -10.86
CA SER A 142 -7.58 -0.04 -10.76
C SER A 142 -7.45 1.38 -10.24
N ALA A 143 -6.44 1.59 -9.40
CA ALA A 143 -6.06 2.91 -8.93
C ALA A 143 -4.55 3.06 -8.99
N THR A 144 -4.10 4.23 -9.44
CA THR A 144 -2.68 4.60 -9.59
C THR A 144 -2.47 5.93 -8.90
N VAL A 145 -1.54 5.94 -7.94
CA VAL A 145 -1.13 7.12 -7.17
C VAL A 145 0.29 7.47 -7.57
N THR A 146 0.48 8.70 -8.03
CA THR A 146 1.81 9.27 -8.24
C THR A 146 2.12 10.23 -7.10
N PHE A 147 3.35 10.20 -6.60
CA PHE A 147 3.81 11.10 -5.56
C PHE A 147 5.29 11.44 -5.74
N ARG A 148 5.69 12.62 -5.25
CA ARG A 148 7.01 13.21 -5.48
C ARG A 148 7.47 14.04 -4.29
N LEU A 149 8.77 14.37 -4.25
CA LEU A 149 9.31 15.28 -3.26
C LEU A 149 8.62 16.66 -3.35
N VAL A 150 8.37 17.24 -2.18
CA VAL A 150 7.88 18.61 -2.03
C VAL A 150 9.04 19.58 -2.26
N ASN A 151 8.79 20.65 -3.02
CA ASN A 151 9.76 21.72 -3.32
C ASN A 151 11.11 21.18 -3.83
N ASP A 152 11.07 20.20 -4.73
CA ASP A 152 12.26 19.57 -5.29
C ASP A 152 13.13 20.54 -6.09
N ASP A 153 12.53 21.61 -6.63
CA ASP A 153 13.19 22.77 -7.22
C ASP A 153 14.09 23.55 -6.23
N GLN A 154 13.83 23.44 -4.92
CA GLN A 154 14.59 24.11 -3.85
C GLN A 154 15.64 23.19 -3.19
N ILE A 155 15.71 21.93 -3.61
CA ILE A 155 16.68 20.93 -3.13
C ILE A 155 17.93 21.00 -4.03
N ASP A 156 18.79 21.96 -3.73
CA ASP A 156 20.01 22.29 -4.48
C ASP A 156 21.30 21.72 -3.86
N THR A 157 21.19 20.96 -2.77
CA THR A 157 22.32 20.27 -2.14
C THR A 157 21.95 18.86 -1.72
N PHE A 158 22.96 18.00 -1.64
CA PHE A 158 22.78 16.63 -1.16
C PHE A 158 22.30 16.60 0.29
N ALA A 159 22.74 17.55 1.12
CA ALA A 159 22.27 17.67 2.51
C ALA A 159 20.76 17.94 2.61
N LYS A 160 20.21 18.82 1.76
CA LYS A 160 18.75 19.08 1.71
C LYS A 160 17.98 17.83 1.28
N LEU A 161 18.49 17.12 0.26
CA LEU A 161 17.87 15.87 -0.21
C LEU A 161 17.86 14.82 0.90
N LYS A 162 19.02 14.60 1.54
CA LYS A 162 19.17 13.67 2.67
C LYS A 162 18.24 14.04 3.83
N ALA A 163 18.13 15.32 4.17
CA ALA A 163 17.23 15.78 5.21
C ALA A 163 15.76 15.51 4.86
N ALA A 164 15.34 15.73 3.61
CA ALA A 164 13.98 15.40 3.17
C ALA A 164 13.70 13.89 3.24
N VAL A 165 14.62 13.06 2.75
CA VAL A 165 14.49 11.59 2.77
C VAL A 165 14.47 11.05 4.21
N ASN A 166 15.30 11.58 5.11
CA ASN A 166 15.37 11.10 6.50
C ASN A 166 14.19 11.54 7.37
N LYS A 167 13.38 12.52 6.94
CA LYS A 167 12.11 12.85 7.61
C LYS A 167 11.04 11.80 7.38
N VAL A 168 11.09 11.07 6.26
CA VAL A 168 10.13 10.00 5.96
C VAL A 168 10.28 8.92 7.01
N ASP A 169 9.17 8.31 7.44
CA ASP A 169 9.22 7.14 8.31
C ASP A 169 9.92 5.96 7.62
N ASP A 170 10.29 4.91 8.36
CA ASP A 170 10.86 3.71 7.75
C ASP A 170 9.80 2.95 6.92
N GLU A 171 8.52 3.06 7.30
CA GLU A 171 7.39 2.58 6.52
C GLU A 171 6.64 3.77 5.90
N LEU A 172 6.75 3.94 4.58
CA LEU A 172 5.89 4.85 3.83
C LEU A 172 4.64 4.09 3.36
N LYS A 173 3.44 4.66 3.56
CA LYS A 173 2.18 3.95 3.31
C LYS A 173 1.32 4.69 2.30
N VAL A 174 0.83 3.96 1.31
CA VAL A 174 -0.18 4.42 0.35
C VAL A 174 -1.46 3.64 0.60
N THR A 175 -2.49 4.30 1.11
CA THR A 175 -3.80 3.69 1.35
C THR A 175 -4.73 4.01 0.20
N PHE A 176 -5.26 2.98 -0.46
CA PHE A 176 -6.29 3.07 -1.49
C PHE A 176 -7.65 2.85 -0.83
N LYS A 177 -8.48 3.91 -0.76
CA LYS A 177 -9.82 3.87 -0.17
C LYS A 177 -10.87 3.91 -1.28
N THR A 178 -11.93 3.13 -1.28
CA THR A 178 -12.35 2.01 -0.44
C THR A 178 -12.89 0.97 -1.42
N ALA A 179 -12.47 -0.29 -1.32
CA ALA A 179 -12.97 -1.36 -2.17
C ALA A 179 -14.09 -2.17 -1.51
N LYS A 180 -14.94 -2.81 -2.30
CA LYS A 180 -16.04 -3.68 -1.85
C LYS A 180 -16.24 -4.87 -2.78
N PHE A 181 -16.80 -5.95 -2.25
CA PHE A 181 -17.41 -6.99 -3.08
C PHE A 181 -18.58 -6.42 -3.88
N ASN A 182 -18.61 -6.70 -5.18
CA ASN A 182 -19.73 -6.34 -6.05
C ASN A 182 -20.70 -7.53 -6.24
N GLY A 183 -21.69 -7.36 -7.10
CA GLY A 183 -22.73 -8.36 -7.34
C GLY A 183 -22.24 -9.67 -7.98
N ASN A 184 -21.05 -9.68 -8.58
CA ASN A 184 -20.48 -10.88 -9.20
C ASN A 184 -19.78 -11.78 -8.17
N ALA A 185 -19.41 -11.24 -7.01
CA ALA A 185 -18.72 -11.96 -5.96
C ALA A 185 -19.57 -13.10 -5.40
N GLN A 186 -18.95 -14.26 -5.21
CA GLN A 186 -19.52 -15.48 -4.66
C GLN A 186 -18.93 -15.78 -3.29
N ALA A 187 -19.74 -16.39 -2.43
CA ALA A 187 -19.30 -16.79 -1.10
C ALA A 187 -18.20 -17.85 -1.19
N ASN A 188 -17.34 -17.89 -0.18
CA ASN A 188 -16.26 -18.86 -0.02
C ASN A 188 -15.28 -18.92 -1.21
N THR A 189 -15.19 -17.83 -1.99
CA THR A 189 -14.30 -17.71 -3.16
C THR A 189 -13.18 -16.71 -2.87
N ASP A 190 -11.96 -17.05 -3.29
CA ASP A 190 -10.77 -16.22 -3.11
C ASP A 190 -10.62 -15.25 -4.26
N TYR A 191 -10.50 -13.97 -3.92
CA TYR A 191 -10.32 -12.88 -4.86
C TYR A 191 -8.97 -12.21 -4.62
N GLU A 192 -8.09 -12.31 -5.60
CA GLU A 192 -6.74 -11.78 -5.51
C GLU A 192 -6.66 -10.32 -5.95
N VAL A 193 -6.14 -9.49 -5.06
CA VAL A 193 -5.76 -8.10 -5.32
C VAL A 193 -4.25 -8.05 -5.53
N THR A 194 -3.83 -7.31 -6.56
CA THR A 194 -2.41 -7.14 -6.88
C THR A 194 -1.99 -5.67 -6.76
N GLY A 195 -0.75 -5.47 -6.38
CA GLY A 195 -0.12 -4.15 -6.27
C GLY A 195 1.18 -4.07 -7.03
N SER A 196 1.62 -2.85 -7.29
CA SER A 196 3.00 -2.56 -7.69
C SER A 196 3.42 -1.18 -7.18
N ILE A 197 4.72 -1.03 -6.94
CA ILE A 197 5.33 0.26 -6.63
C ILE A 197 6.63 0.36 -7.41
N SER A 198 6.85 1.51 -8.02
CA SER A 198 8.14 1.86 -8.62
C SER A 198 8.50 3.29 -8.25
N GLY A 199 9.79 3.57 -8.20
CA GLY A 199 10.31 4.90 -7.91
C GLY A 199 11.53 5.21 -8.76
N ASN A 200 11.78 6.49 -8.98
CA ASN A 200 12.98 6.95 -9.65
C ASN A 200 13.47 8.28 -9.08
N LEU A 201 14.79 8.47 -9.12
CA LEU A 201 15.45 9.74 -8.86
C LEU A 201 16.53 9.98 -9.90
N THR A 202 16.46 11.13 -10.57
CA THR A 202 17.55 11.61 -11.41
C THR A 202 18.11 12.90 -10.82
N ALA A 203 19.43 13.05 -10.77
CA ALA A 203 20.06 14.28 -10.33
C ALA A 203 21.49 14.36 -10.84
N THR A 204 21.99 15.57 -11.05
CA THR A 204 23.41 15.85 -11.25
C THR A 204 23.99 16.33 -9.94
N ALA A 205 24.95 15.58 -9.39
CA ALA A 205 25.68 15.91 -8.18
C ALA A 205 27.07 16.45 -8.54
N THR A 206 27.42 17.62 -8.01
CA THR A 206 28.70 18.28 -8.25
C THR A 206 29.42 18.54 -6.93
N ASN A 207 30.60 17.96 -6.76
CA ASN A 207 31.48 18.26 -5.63
C ASN A 207 32.08 19.66 -5.83
N LYS A 208 31.71 20.62 -4.96
CA LYS A 208 32.15 22.02 -5.06
C LYS A 208 33.65 22.22 -4.82
N VAL A 209 34.33 21.23 -4.21
CA VAL A 209 35.77 21.30 -3.90
C VAL A 209 36.59 20.77 -5.07
N SER A 210 36.29 19.56 -5.54
CA SER A 210 37.05 18.93 -6.63
C SER A 210 36.56 19.30 -8.03
N GLY A 211 35.33 19.80 -8.15
CA GLY A 211 34.64 20.01 -9.43
C GLY A 211 34.11 18.71 -10.05
N LYS A 212 34.32 17.55 -9.42
CA LYS A 212 33.85 16.26 -9.92
C LYS A 212 32.32 16.26 -10.01
N GLN A 213 31.80 15.81 -11.14
CA GLN A 213 30.36 15.70 -11.40
C GLN A 213 29.96 14.25 -11.67
N ILE A 214 28.82 13.84 -11.10
CA ILE A 214 28.18 12.55 -11.36
C ILE A 214 26.69 12.78 -11.64
N ASN A 215 26.19 12.20 -12.71
CA ASN A 215 24.77 12.14 -13.04
C ASN A 215 24.21 10.81 -12.53
N PHE A 216 23.24 10.88 -11.63
CA PHE A 216 22.53 9.73 -11.08
C PHE A 216 21.22 9.48 -11.80
N ASN A 217 20.94 8.20 -12.01
CA ASN A 217 19.65 7.64 -12.38
C ASN A 217 19.36 6.42 -11.49
N LEU A 218 18.65 6.66 -10.39
CA LEU A 218 18.30 5.63 -9.41
C LEU A 218 16.88 5.14 -9.69
N ILE A 219 16.69 3.83 -9.64
CA ILE A 219 15.44 3.15 -9.90
C ILE A 219 15.16 2.21 -8.73
N TRP A 220 13.93 2.25 -8.22
CA TRP A 220 13.46 1.38 -7.16
C TRP A 220 12.27 0.56 -7.63
N ASN A 221 12.32 -0.75 -7.43
CA ASN A 221 11.26 -1.69 -7.80
C ASN A 221 10.70 -2.36 -6.55
N GLY A 222 9.41 -2.25 -6.32
CA GLY A 222 8.74 -2.91 -5.20
C GLY A 222 8.76 -4.42 -5.30
N LYS A 223 9.01 -5.08 -4.18
CA LYS A 223 8.96 -6.53 -4.06
C LYS A 223 8.33 -6.94 -2.74
N GLN A 224 7.37 -7.87 -2.80
CA GLN A 224 6.74 -8.42 -1.60
C GLN A 224 7.78 -9.09 -0.71
N THR A 225 7.67 -8.82 0.59
CA THR A 225 8.58 -9.44 1.56
C THR A 225 8.27 -10.93 1.65
N GLU A 226 9.25 -11.74 2.06
CA GLU A 226 9.00 -13.17 2.29
C GLU A 226 7.94 -13.39 3.38
N ALA A 227 7.87 -12.46 4.35
CA ALA A 227 6.89 -12.49 5.41
C ALA A 227 5.49 -12.07 4.96
N GLY A 228 5.33 -11.33 3.87
CA GLY A 228 4.04 -10.91 3.30
C GLY A 228 3.61 -11.70 2.07
N LYS A 229 4.46 -12.60 1.57
CA LYS A 229 4.26 -13.35 0.33
C LYS A 229 2.92 -14.09 0.30
N SER A 230 2.11 -13.79 -0.72
CA SER A 230 0.87 -14.53 -1.01
C SER A 230 1.16 -16.00 -1.34
N VAL A 231 0.39 -16.92 -0.76
CA VAL A 231 0.44 -18.35 -1.13
C VAL A 231 -0.06 -18.62 -2.55
N HIS A 232 -0.94 -17.76 -3.08
CA HIS A 232 -1.55 -17.93 -4.41
C HIS A 232 -0.67 -17.34 -5.52
N ASN A 233 0.00 -16.22 -5.24
CA ASN A 233 0.84 -15.52 -6.21
C ASN A 233 2.15 -15.00 -5.58
N PRO A 234 3.08 -15.91 -5.24
CA PRO A 234 4.28 -15.59 -4.46
C PRO A 234 5.32 -14.73 -5.19
N SER A 235 5.11 -14.45 -6.48
CA SER A 235 6.02 -13.67 -7.33
C SER A 235 5.55 -12.23 -7.55
N GLN A 236 4.38 -11.86 -7.05
CA GLN A 236 3.81 -10.52 -7.15
C GLN A 236 3.57 -9.94 -5.75
N ILE A 237 3.37 -8.62 -5.67
CA ILE A 237 2.78 -8.03 -4.48
C ILE A 237 1.29 -8.32 -4.57
N ALA A 238 0.83 -9.32 -3.81
CA ALA A 238 -0.54 -9.80 -3.88
C ALA A 238 -1.11 -10.13 -2.49
N LEU A 239 -2.42 -10.03 -2.37
CA LEU A 239 -3.19 -10.39 -1.19
C LEU A 239 -4.57 -10.87 -1.64
N SER A 240 -5.07 -11.96 -1.05
CA SER A 240 -6.40 -12.50 -1.38
C SER A 240 -7.40 -12.22 -0.27
N VAL A 241 -8.64 -11.92 -0.66
CA VAL A 241 -9.79 -11.77 0.25
C VAL A 241 -10.91 -12.72 -0.12
N ARG A 242 -11.73 -13.12 0.86
CA ARG A 242 -12.98 -13.86 0.67
C ARG A 242 -14.04 -13.40 1.66
N TYR A 243 -15.30 -13.72 1.39
CA TYR A 243 -16.37 -13.62 2.38
C TYR A 243 -17.06 -14.99 2.55
N ALA A 244 -17.57 -15.27 3.74
CA ALA A 244 -18.26 -16.52 4.04
C ALA A 244 -19.71 -16.50 3.55
N GLU A 245 -20.26 -17.67 3.23
CA GLU A 245 -21.69 -17.79 2.91
C GLU A 245 -22.54 -17.38 4.12
N SER A 246 -23.61 -16.61 3.89
CA SER A 246 -24.51 -16.24 4.96
C SER A 246 -25.19 -17.48 5.49
N THR A 247 -25.08 -17.74 6.79
CA THR A 247 -25.77 -18.82 7.48
C THR A 247 -27.13 -18.38 8.03
N GLU A 248 -27.67 -17.23 7.58
CA GLU A 248 -28.98 -16.75 8.02
C GLU A 248 -30.08 -17.76 7.68
N GLN A 249 -30.47 -18.54 8.69
CA GLN A 249 -31.71 -19.28 8.68
C GLN A 249 -32.84 -18.28 8.91
N VAL A 250 -33.55 -17.93 7.84
CA VAL A 250 -34.80 -17.19 7.96
C VAL A 250 -35.83 -18.13 8.58
N PHE A 251 -36.02 -18.04 9.90
CA PHE A 251 -37.07 -18.77 10.60
C PHE A 251 -38.42 -18.12 10.30
N HIS A 252 -39.15 -18.69 9.35
CA HIS A 252 -40.57 -18.45 9.20
C HIS A 252 -41.33 -19.42 10.12
N ALA A 253 -41.92 -18.88 11.19
CA ALA A 253 -42.83 -19.62 12.04
C ALA A 253 -44.25 -19.13 11.78
N ASP A 254 -44.99 -19.85 10.93
CA ASP A 254 -46.45 -19.70 10.84
C ASP A 254 -47.08 -20.40 12.05
N VAL A 255 -47.06 -19.74 13.20
CA VAL A 255 -47.75 -20.23 14.40
C VAL A 255 -49.20 -19.78 14.32
N LYS A 256 -50.12 -20.73 14.10
CA LYS A 256 -51.53 -20.51 14.44
C LYS A 256 -51.62 -20.40 15.95
N LEU A 257 -51.83 -19.17 16.44
CA LEU A 257 -52.13 -18.96 17.84
C LEU A 257 -53.49 -19.59 18.13
N PRO A 258 -53.60 -20.52 19.10
CA PRO A 258 -54.89 -20.97 19.57
C PRO A 258 -55.55 -19.78 20.27
N GLY A 259 -56.48 -19.13 19.57
CA GLY A 259 -57.40 -18.17 20.14
C GLY A 259 -58.76 -18.83 20.22
N ASP A 260 -59.39 -18.72 21.38
CA ASP A 260 -60.80 -19.04 21.57
C ASP A 260 -61.54 -17.74 21.87
N ILE A 261 -62.79 -17.62 21.42
CA ILE A 261 -63.62 -16.45 21.73
C ILE A 261 -64.41 -16.80 22.98
N LEU A 262 -64.30 -15.97 24.02
CA LEU A 262 -65.04 -16.19 25.26
C LEU A 262 -66.36 -15.44 25.24
N VAL A 263 -67.38 -16.07 25.83
CA VAL A 263 -68.62 -15.43 26.25
C VAL A 263 -68.68 -15.47 27.77
N GLY A 264 -68.32 -14.37 28.43
CA GLY A 264 -68.01 -14.39 29.86
C GLY A 264 -66.69 -15.14 30.13
N ASP A 265 -66.74 -16.22 30.92
CA ASP A 265 -65.57 -17.05 31.27
C ASP A 265 -65.55 -18.41 30.53
N GLU A 266 -66.34 -18.58 29.47
CA GLU A 266 -66.59 -19.88 28.82
C GLU A 266 -66.39 -19.81 27.29
N THR A 267 -65.96 -20.93 26.68
CA THR A 267 -65.52 -21.07 25.27
C THR A 267 -66.51 -21.79 24.34
N GLU A 268 -67.72 -22.04 24.82
CA GLU A 268 -68.79 -22.87 24.27
C GLU A 268 -68.37 -24.30 23.86
N HIS A 269 -67.25 -24.79 24.42
CA HIS A 269 -66.66 -26.07 23.98
C HIS A 269 -67.55 -27.28 24.29
N ASN A 270 -68.27 -27.23 25.42
CA ASN A 270 -69.10 -28.34 25.89
C ASN A 270 -70.60 -28.12 25.64
N GLN A 271 -71.05 -26.86 25.64
CA GLN A 271 -72.44 -26.47 25.43
C GLN A 271 -72.54 -24.98 25.06
N VAL A 272 -73.67 -24.57 24.49
CA VAL A 272 -73.93 -23.17 24.12
C VAL A 272 -74.13 -22.30 25.37
N TYR A 273 -73.68 -21.05 25.32
CA TYR A 273 -73.87 -20.07 26.38
C TYR A 273 -75.33 -19.55 26.37
N GLU A 274 -76.11 -19.97 27.36
CA GLU A 274 -77.53 -19.61 27.46
C GLU A 274 -77.73 -18.27 28.18
N VAL A 275 -78.51 -17.38 27.56
CA VAL A 275 -78.94 -16.11 28.16
C VAL A 275 -80.42 -15.84 27.94
N ALA A 276 -81.03 -15.09 28.85
CA ALA A 276 -82.42 -14.67 28.72
C ALA A 276 -82.61 -13.68 27.55
N GLU A 277 -83.79 -13.73 26.93
CA GLU A 277 -84.16 -12.84 25.82
C GLU A 277 -84.00 -11.35 26.22
N GLY A 278 -83.32 -10.58 25.38
CA GLY A 278 -83.02 -9.16 25.60
C GLY A 278 -81.73 -8.88 26.39
N SER A 279 -80.98 -9.90 26.80
CA SER A 279 -79.70 -9.73 27.50
C SER A 279 -78.61 -9.19 26.57
N LYS A 280 -77.73 -8.32 27.10
CA LYS A 280 -76.50 -7.91 26.42
C LYS A 280 -75.40 -8.93 26.72
N VAL A 281 -74.75 -9.44 25.68
CA VAL A 281 -73.68 -10.43 25.78
C VAL A 281 -72.37 -9.78 25.37
N ALA A 282 -71.33 -9.96 26.18
CA ALA A 282 -69.98 -9.48 25.91
C ALA A 282 -69.10 -10.63 25.41
N PHE A 283 -68.33 -10.36 24.36
CA PHE A 283 -67.38 -11.29 23.76
C PHE A 283 -65.97 -10.73 23.96
N THR A 284 -65.01 -11.57 24.32
CA THR A 284 -63.59 -11.20 24.50
C THR A 284 -62.65 -12.19 23.85
#